data_AF-A0A8B5WFX9-F1
#
_entry.id   AF-A0A8B5WFX9-F1
#
_cell.length_a   1.000
_cell.length_b   1.000
_cell.length_c   1.000
_cell.angle_alpha   90.00
_cell.angle_beta   90.00
_cell.angle_gamma   90.00
#
_symmetry.space_group_name_H-M   'P 1'
#
loop_
_entity.id
_entity.type
_entity.pdbx_description
1 polymer ?
#
loop_
_entity_poly.entity_id
_entity_poly.type
_entity_poly.pdbx_seq_one_letter_code
_entity_poly.pdbx_strand_id
1 'polypeptide(L)'
;MLFVLLVLLLGLVAYNFFLLNQRNQQETQYLALTTDIQVRAQQLAKAAGESAVGNFDAFDELSRTRDIIDNAIRTLRRGSPATGLPPSPAQVNDALSTLEQLWSRIDGFAGQILDRTDLVIELADSAGAFSTNIPQLQAQSDEVVRRMIETGAPSVQIYVASRQLVLADRMLRRVGDIMAGGTGAITAADAFSRDANLFDRVLQGLINGDEGLNIAAIR
;
A
#
# COMPACT_ATOMS: atom_id res chain seq x y z
N MET A 1 -24.52 16.05 -67.10
CA MET A 1 -25.28 15.10 -66.26
C MET A 1 -24.39 13.99 -65.69
N LEU A 2 -23.74 13.17 -66.51
CA LEU A 2 -22.90 12.04 -66.06
C LEU A 2 -21.71 12.45 -65.15
N PHE A 3 -21.02 13.55 -65.47
CA PHE A 3 -19.93 14.09 -64.64
C PHE A 3 -20.40 14.57 -63.26
N VAL A 4 -21.53 15.28 -63.18
CA VAL A 4 -22.11 15.76 -61.92
C VAL A 4 -22.52 14.58 -61.03
N LEU A 5 -23.10 13.55 -61.64
CA LEU A 5 -23.50 12.32 -60.95
C LEU A 5 -22.30 11.55 -60.40
N LEU A 6 -21.19 11.52 -61.16
CA LEU A 6 -19.93 10.90 -60.72
C LEU A 6 -19.29 11.65 -59.54
N VAL A 7 -19.28 12.98 -59.56
CA VAL A 7 -18.78 13.79 -58.43
C VAL A 7 -19.64 13.60 -57.18
N LEU A 8 -20.97 13.53 -57.33
CA LEU A 8 -21.89 13.23 -56.23
C LEU A 8 -21.64 11.84 -55.62
N LEU A 9 -21.42 10.83 -56.47
CA LEU A 9 -21.20 9.46 -56.04
C LEU A 9 -19.84 9.31 -55.34
N LEU A 10 -18.79 9.98 -55.83
CA LEU A 10 -17.49 10.06 -55.15
C LEU A 10 -17.60 10.76 -53.79
N GLY A 11 -18.37 11.83 -53.68
CA GLY A 11 -18.65 12.50 -52.41
C GLY A 11 -19.35 11.60 -51.40
N LEU A 12 -20.34 10.83 -51.84
CA LEU A 12 -21.03 9.82 -51.02
C LEU A 12 -20.08 8.72 -50.53
N VAL A 13 -19.23 8.21 -51.42
CA VAL A 13 -18.23 7.18 -51.05
C VAL A 13 -17.22 7.73 -50.04
N ALA A 14 -16.70 8.95 -50.27
CA ALA A 14 -15.77 9.60 -49.35
C ALA A 14 -16.40 9.84 -47.96
N TYR A 15 -17.66 10.29 -47.93
CA TYR A 15 -18.42 10.47 -46.68
C TYR A 15 -18.66 9.14 -45.95
N ASN A 16 -19.03 8.09 -46.68
CA ASN A 16 -19.24 6.76 -46.09
C ASN A 16 -17.93 6.19 -45.53
N PHE A 17 -16.82 6.34 -46.26
CA PHE A 17 -15.49 5.92 -45.82
C PHE A 17 -15.05 6.68 -44.55
N PHE A 18 -15.32 7.99 -44.48
CA PHE A 18 -15.04 8.78 -43.29
C PHE A 18 -15.82 8.30 -42.06
N LEU A 19 -17.14 8.05 -42.22
CA LEU A 19 -17.98 7.50 -41.15
C LEU A 19 -17.53 6.11 -40.71
N LEU A 20 -17.17 5.24 -41.67
CA LEU A 20 -16.71 3.89 -41.38
C LEU A 20 -15.39 3.92 -40.59
N ASN A 21 -14.44 4.77 -41.01
CA ASN A 21 -13.18 4.95 -40.31
C ASN A 21 -13.39 5.47 -38.88
N GLN A 22 -14.31 6.42 -38.68
CA GLN A 22 -14.65 6.93 -37.35
C GLN A 22 -15.27 5.85 -36.45
N ARG A 23 -16.19 5.03 -36.98
CA ARG A 23 -16.79 3.91 -36.24
C ARG A 23 -15.75 2.85 -35.86
N ASN A 24 -14.85 2.49 -36.77
CA ASN A 24 -13.77 1.54 -36.49
C ASN A 24 -12.84 2.04 -35.37
N GLN A 25 -12.55 3.34 -35.34
CA GLN A 25 -11.77 3.93 -34.24
C GLN A 25 -12.50 3.85 -32.91
N GLN A 26 -13.81 4.14 -32.88
CA GLN A 26 -14.63 4.03 -31.67
C GLN A 26 -14.71 2.59 -31.17
N GLU A 27 -14.93 1.62 -32.06
CA GLU A 27 -14.96 0.19 -31.73
C GLU A 27 -13.63 -0.28 -31.14
N THR A 28 -12.51 0.17 -31.73
CA THR A 28 -11.17 -0.11 -31.19
C THR A 28 -10.99 0.47 -29.79
N GLN A 29 -11.50 1.68 -29.53
CA GLN A 29 -11.44 2.29 -28.19
C GLN A 29 -12.29 1.53 -27.15
N TYR A 30 -13.51 1.11 -27.50
CA TYR A 30 -14.35 0.30 -26.60
C TYR A 30 -13.69 -1.04 -26.26
N LEU A 31 -13.10 -1.70 -27.25
CA LEU A 31 -12.35 -2.94 -27.06
C LEU A 31 -11.14 -2.71 -26.15
N ALA A 32 -10.36 -1.66 -26.40
CA ALA A 32 -9.20 -1.31 -25.58
C ALA A 32 -9.59 -1.09 -24.12
N LEU A 33 -10.65 -0.31 -23.85
CA LEU A 33 -11.16 -0.08 -22.48
C LEU A 33 -11.58 -1.38 -21.81
N THR A 34 -12.29 -2.25 -22.53
CA THR A 34 -12.77 -3.53 -21.98
C THR A 34 -11.60 -4.48 -21.67
N THR A 35 -10.61 -4.55 -22.56
CA THR A 35 -9.39 -5.33 -22.33
C THR A 35 -8.58 -4.78 -21.16
N ASP A 36 -8.46 -3.45 -21.07
CA ASP A 36 -7.74 -2.79 -19.97
C ASP A 36 -8.40 -3.09 -18.62
N ILE A 37 -9.74 -3.05 -18.54
CA ILE A 37 -10.48 -3.47 -17.34
C ILE A 37 -10.15 -4.92 -16.95
N GLN A 38 -10.10 -5.85 -17.91
CA GLN A 38 -9.82 -7.27 -17.63
C GLN A 38 -8.41 -7.47 -17.05
N VAL A 39 -7.40 -6.85 -17.64
CA VAL A 39 -6.02 -6.93 -17.17
C VAL A 39 -5.90 -6.27 -15.80
N ARG A 40 -6.48 -5.09 -15.64
CA ARG A 40 -6.44 -4.35 -14.37
C ARG A 40 -7.20 -5.04 -13.26
N ALA A 41 -8.27 -5.77 -13.55
CA ALA A 41 -8.96 -6.55 -12.53
C ALA A 41 -8.03 -7.59 -11.88
N GLN A 42 -7.13 -8.20 -12.68
CA GLN A 42 -6.12 -9.12 -12.16
C GLN A 42 -5.05 -8.39 -11.35
N GLN A 43 -4.59 -7.24 -11.84
CA GLN A 43 -3.64 -6.39 -11.11
C GLN A 43 -4.23 -5.91 -9.77
N LEU A 44 -5.49 -5.51 -9.75
CA LEU A 44 -6.22 -5.08 -8.57
C LEU A 44 -6.31 -6.22 -7.55
N ALA A 45 -6.66 -7.43 -8.00
CA ALA A 45 -6.73 -8.59 -7.12
C ALA A 45 -5.37 -8.94 -6.51
N LYS A 46 -4.29 -8.85 -7.31
CA LYS A 46 -2.92 -9.04 -6.83
C LYS A 46 -2.55 -7.98 -5.80
N ALA A 47 -2.72 -6.70 -6.13
CA ALA A 47 -2.40 -5.58 -5.25
C ALA A 47 -3.21 -5.66 -3.95
N ALA A 48 -4.49 -5.99 -4.02
CA ALA A 48 -5.34 -6.19 -2.84
C ALA A 48 -4.80 -7.31 -1.93
N GLY A 49 -4.37 -8.43 -2.51
CA GLY A 49 -3.76 -9.53 -1.75
C GLY A 49 -2.43 -9.14 -1.09
N GLU A 50 -1.58 -8.41 -1.81
CA GLU A 50 -0.29 -7.92 -1.30
C GLU A 50 -0.50 -6.86 -0.19
N SER A 51 -1.40 -5.91 -0.38
CA SER A 51 -1.78 -4.93 0.64
C SER A 51 -2.38 -5.61 1.88
N ALA A 52 -3.19 -6.65 1.70
CA ALA A 52 -3.80 -7.38 2.83
C ALA A 52 -2.77 -8.09 3.72
N VAL A 53 -1.59 -8.45 3.18
CA VAL A 53 -0.47 -9.00 3.95
C VAL A 53 0.56 -7.93 4.36
N GLY A 54 0.19 -6.65 4.27
CA GLY A 54 1.01 -5.54 4.74
C GLY A 54 2.14 -5.12 3.80
N ASN A 55 2.07 -5.46 2.51
CA ASN A 55 2.99 -4.87 1.53
C ASN A 55 2.58 -3.42 1.27
N PHE A 56 3.41 -2.47 1.71
CA PHE A 56 3.11 -1.06 1.62
C PHE A 56 3.10 -0.52 0.19
N ASP A 57 4.02 -0.99 -0.66
CA ASP A 57 4.11 -0.57 -2.06
C ASP A 57 2.86 -0.96 -2.87
N ALA A 58 2.12 -1.98 -2.40
CA ALA A 58 0.93 -2.47 -3.07
C ALA A 58 -0.29 -1.55 -2.89
N PHE A 59 -0.33 -0.69 -1.87
CA PHE A 59 -1.47 0.24 -1.67
C PHE A 59 -1.57 1.27 -2.80
N ASP A 60 -0.45 1.83 -3.24
CA ASP A 60 -0.41 2.77 -4.36
C ASP A 60 -0.86 2.11 -5.67
N GLU A 61 -0.46 0.84 -5.89
CA GLU A 61 -0.89 0.08 -7.05
C GLU A 61 -2.38 -0.25 -6.99
N LEU A 62 -2.90 -0.60 -5.80
CA LEU A 62 -4.31 -0.85 -5.56
C LEU A 62 -5.16 0.39 -5.89
N SER A 63 -4.77 1.55 -5.35
CA SER A 63 -5.48 2.82 -5.58
C SER A 63 -5.48 3.20 -7.07
N ARG A 64 -4.30 3.21 -7.71
CA ARG A 64 -4.19 3.59 -9.12
C ARG A 64 -4.96 2.62 -10.03
N THR A 65 -4.86 1.32 -9.78
CA THR A 65 -5.57 0.33 -10.60
C THR A 65 -7.09 0.47 -10.44
N ARG A 66 -7.56 0.73 -9.22
CA ARG A 66 -8.97 1.01 -8.93
C ARG A 66 -9.47 2.21 -9.72
N ASP A 67 -8.76 3.33 -9.65
CA ASP A 67 -9.15 4.56 -10.33
C ASP A 67 -9.22 4.39 -11.85
N ILE A 68 -8.30 3.62 -12.44
CA ILE A 68 -8.30 3.39 -13.88
C ILE A 68 -9.48 2.52 -14.31
N ILE A 69 -9.82 1.47 -13.55
CA ILE A 69 -11.01 0.65 -13.84
C ILE A 69 -12.28 1.50 -13.71
N ASP A 70 -12.41 2.29 -12.63
CA ASP A 70 -13.57 3.16 -12.42
C ASP A 70 -13.72 4.16 -13.58
N ASN A 71 -12.63 4.78 -14.01
CA ASN A 71 -12.62 5.70 -15.15
C ASN A 71 -13.01 4.99 -16.45
N ALA A 72 -12.47 3.79 -16.71
CA ALA A 72 -12.78 3.02 -17.90
C ALA A 72 -14.28 2.67 -17.96
N ILE A 73 -14.87 2.21 -16.85
CA ILE A 73 -16.30 1.90 -16.75
C ILE A 73 -17.15 3.16 -16.97
N ARG A 74 -16.79 4.29 -16.34
CA ARG A 74 -17.49 5.58 -16.56
C ARG A 74 -17.40 6.04 -18.02
N THR A 75 -16.25 5.84 -18.65
CA THR A 75 -16.02 6.18 -20.06
C THR A 75 -16.85 5.29 -20.97
N LEU A 76 -16.96 3.99 -20.70
CA LEU A 76 -17.88 3.11 -21.43
C LEU A 76 -19.33 3.58 -21.29
N ARG A 77 -19.76 3.99 -20.09
CA ARG A 77 -21.15 4.42 -19.83
C ARG A 77 -21.51 5.76 -20.43
N ARG A 78 -20.62 6.76 -20.33
CA ARG A 78 -20.91 8.16 -20.66
C ARG A 78 -20.24 8.64 -21.93
N GLY A 79 -19.32 7.85 -22.50
CA GLY A 79 -18.41 8.30 -23.53
C GLY A 79 -17.32 9.23 -22.98
N SER A 80 -16.48 9.72 -23.88
CA SER A 80 -15.44 10.71 -23.61
C SER A 80 -15.43 11.76 -24.71
N PRO A 81 -15.83 13.01 -24.41
CA PRO A 81 -15.72 14.12 -25.35
C PRO A 81 -14.27 14.37 -25.79
N ALA A 82 -13.30 14.12 -24.91
CA ALA A 82 -11.88 14.34 -25.18
C ALA A 82 -11.34 13.41 -26.29
N THR A 83 -11.87 12.19 -26.39
CA THR A 83 -11.49 11.22 -27.44
C THR A 83 -12.53 11.09 -28.56
N GLY A 84 -13.62 11.88 -28.49
CA GLY A 84 -14.75 11.78 -29.42
C GLY A 84 -15.51 10.45 -29.33
N LEU A 85 -15.37 9.74 -28.20
CA LEU A 85 -16.04 8.47 -27.96
C LEU A 85 -17.45 8.74 -27.44
N PRO A 86 -18.52 8.30 -28.14
CA PRO A 86 -19.87 8.40 -27.61
C PRO A 86 -20.08 7.43 -26.44
N PRO A 87 -21.23 7.50 -25.73
CA PRO A 87 -21.67 6.44 -24.83
C PRO A 87 -21.78 5.09 -25.55
N SER A 88 -21.57 3.99 -24.82
CA SER A 88 -21.74 2.64 -25.37
C SER A 88 -23.14 2.43 -25.97
N PRO A 89 -23.27 1.63 -27.04
CA PRO A 89 -24.55 1.38 -27.68
C PRO A 89 -25.58 0.73 -26.76
N ALA A 90 -26.87 1.00 -27.00
CA ALA A 90 -27.95 0.48 -26.16
C ALA A 90 -27.98 -1.05 -26.05
N GLN A 91 -27.48 -1.76 -27.07
CA GLN A 91 -27.40 -3.21 -27.12
C GLN A 91 -26.55 -3.83 -26.00
N VAL A 92 -25.60 -3.07 -25.43
CA VAL A 92 -24.72 -3.54 -24.35
C VAL A 92 -25.06 -2.93 -22.99
N ASN A 93 -26.15 -2.18 -22.88
CA ASN A 93 -26.50 -1.47 -21.65
C ASN A 93 -26.72 -2.41 -20.45
N ASP A 94 -27.35 -3.57 -20.67
CA ASP A 94 -27.61 -4.54 -19.59
C ASP A 94 -26.32 -5.18 -19.08
N ALA A 95 -25.42 -5.54 -20.00
CA ALA A 95 -24.10 -6.05 -19.68
C ALA A 95 -23.28 -5.00 -18.92
N LEU A 96 -23.32 -3.73 -19.35
CA LEU A 96 -22.64 -2.63 -18.69
C LEU A 96 -23.21 -2.35 -17.29
N SER A 97 -24.54 -2.45 -17.11
CA SER A 97 -25.16 -2.30 -15.79
C SER A 97 -24.75 -3.42 -14.83
N THR A 98 -24.59 -4.64 -15.35
CA THR A 98 -24.07 -5.77 -14.58
C THR A 98 -22.62 -5.53 -14.17
N LEU A 99 -21.79 -5.03 -15.08
CA LEU A 99 -20.40 -4.66 -14.80
C LEU A 99 -20.31 -3.58 -13.71
N GLU A 100 -21.11 -2.52 -13.81
CA GLU A 100 -21.14 -1.44 -12.81
C GLU A 100 -21.56 -1.94 -11.41
N GLN A 101 -22.54 -2.83 -11.32
CA GLN A 101 -22.96 -3.42 -10.05
C GLN A 101 -21.87 -4.29 -9.42
N LEU A 102 -21.18 -5.10 -10.24
CA LEU A 102 -20.06 -5.90 -9.78
C LEU A 102 -18.89 -5.00 -9.34
N TRP A 103 -18.59 -3.99 -10.15
CA TRP A 103 -17.54 -3.02 -9.86
C TRP A 103 -17.78 -2.29 -8.55
N SER A 104 -18.99 -1.79 -8.30
CA SER A 104 -19.33 -1.09 -7.06
C SER A 104 -19.03 -1.92 -5.80
N ARG A 105 -19.21 -3.25 -5.86
CA ARG A 105 -18.86 -4.13 -4.74
C ARG A 105 -17.35 -4.26 -4.58
N ILE A 106 -16.63 -4.47 -5.69
CA ILE A 106 -15.17 -4.59 -5.70
C ILE A 106 -14.52 -3.29 -5.22
N ASP A 107 -15.00 -2.15 -5.72
CA ASP A 107 -14.59 -0.80 -5.34
C ASP A 107 -14.75 -0.56 -3.84
N GLY A 108 -15.88 -0.98 -3.26
CA GLY A 108 -16.11 -0.91 -1.82
C GLY A 108 -15.12 -1.74 -1.00
N PHE A 109 -14.74 -2.94 -1.46
CA PHE A 109 -13.72 -3.76 -0.78
C PHE A 109 -12.31 -3.16 -0.95
N ALA A 110 -11.97 -2.65 -2.13
CA ALA A 110 -10.70 -1.96 -2.35
C ALA A 110 -10.59 -0.70 -1.48
N GLY A 111 -11.68 0.06 -1.36
CA GLY A 111 -11.79 1.20 -0.45
C GLY A 111 -11.48 0.83 1.00
N GLN A 112 -12.09 -0.23 1.52
CA GLN A 112 -11.81 -0.69 2.90
C GLN A 112 -10.34 -1.08 3.15
N ILE A 113 -9.62 -1.54 2.13
CA ILE A 113 -8.18 -1.82 2.22
C ILE A 113 -7.40 -0.50 2.24
N LEU A 114 -7.73 0.43 1.35
CA LEU A 114 -7.11 1.75 1.26
C LEU A 114 -7.37 2.63 2.50
N ASP A 115 -8.52 2.50 3.15
CA ASP A 115 -8.82 3.21 4.39
C ASP A 115 -7.85 2.84 5.54
N ARG A 116 -7.14 1.71 5.41
CA ARG A 116 -6.09 1.30 6.36
C ARG A 116 -4.72 1.89 6.05
N THR A 117 -4.55 2.56 4.92
CA THR A 117 -3.28 3.18 4.52
C THR A 117 -2.82 4.23 5.52
N ASP A 118 -3.73 4.98 6.14
CA ASP A 118 -3.35 5.99 7.15
C ASP A 118 -2.67 5.37 8.38
N LEU A 119 -3.20 4.26 8.89
CA LEU A 119 -2.62 3.51 10.02
C LEU A 119 -1.21 2.99 9.68
N VAL A 120 -1.03 2.61 8.43
CA VAL A 120 0.23 2.14 7.88
C VAL A 120 1.26 3.27 7.80
N ILE A 121 0.85 4.46 7.35
CA ILE A 121 1.71 5.64 7.29
C ILE A 121 2.13 6.04 8.71
N GLU A 122 1.20 6.05 9.67
CA GLU A 122 1.50 6.32 11.07
C GLU A 122 2.50 5.32 11.66
N LEU A 123 2.38 4.03 11.30
CA LEU A 123 3.35 3.01 11.68
C LEU A 123 4.73 3.28 11.05
N ALA A 124 4.78 3.69 9.78
CA ALA A 124 6.02 4.04 9.08
C ALA A 124 6.71 5.24 9.71
N ASP A 125 5.97 6.28 10.07
CA ASP A 125 6.48 7.47 10.75
C ASP A 125 7.02 7.10 12.14
N SER A 126 6.28 6.29 12.89
CA SER A 126 6.71 5.78 14.19
C SER A 126 7.98 4.93 14.09
N ALA A 127 8.07 4.07 13.07
CA ALA A 127 9.25 3.28 12.76
C ALA A 127 10.45 4.16 12.40
N GLY A 128 10.25 5.20 11.60
CA GLY A 128 11.27 6.19 11.26
C GLY A 128 11.77 6.97 12.47
N ALA A 129 10.86 7.39 13.34
CA ALA A 129 11.20 8.04 14.61
C ALA A 129 12.01 7.12 15.52
N PHE A 130 11.60 5.86 15.65
CA PHE A 130 12.35 4.85 16.42
C PHE A 130 13.77 4.67 15.88
N SER A 131 13.91 4.48 14.56
CA SER A 131 15.21 4.33 13.87
C SER A 131 16.13 5.53 14.10
N THR A 132 15.57 6.74 14.05
CA THR A 132 16.31 7.99 14.26
C THR A 132 16.80 8.15 15.71
N ASN A 133 16.04 7.64 16.68
CA ASN A 133 16.35 7.79 18.10
C ASN A 133 17.23 6.67 18.67
N ILE A 134 17.35 5.52 17.99
CA ILE A 134 18.20 4.39 18.43
C ILE A 134 19.64 4.81 18.75
N PRO A 135 20.36 5.58 17.91
CA PRO A 135 21.74 5.98 18.22
C PRO A 135 21.84 6.83 19.50
N GLN A 136 20.86 7.68 19.75
CA GLN A 136 20.82 8.47 20.98
C GLN A 136 20.55 7.58 22.21
N LEU A 137 19.62 6.62 22.08
CA LEU A 137 19.35 5.63 23.12
C LEU A 137 20.60 4.78 23.43
N GLN A 138 21.37 4.40 22.41
CA GLN A 138 22.63 3.68 22.57
C GLN A 138 23.64 4.50 23.38
N ALA A 139 23.88 5.76 22.99
CA ALA A 139 24.82 6.63 23.70
C ALA A 139 24.42 6.88 25.17
N GLN A 140 23.12 7.07 25.44
CA GLN A 140 22.61 7.24 26.80
C GLN A 140 22.76 5.96 27.63
N SER A 141 22.50 4.80 27.01
CA SER A 141 22.64 3.50 27.67
C SER A 141 24.11 3.19 27.98
N ASP A 142 25.04 3.54 27.09
CA ASP A 142 26.49 3.44 27.35
C ASP A 142 26.93 4.33 28.52
N GLU A 143 26.38 5.54 28.63
CA GLU A 143 26.65 6.43 29.76
C GLU A 143 26.16 5.82 31.08
N VAL A 144 24.95 5.25 31.10
CA VAL A 144 24.40 4.58 32.28
C VAL A 144 25.28 3.41 32.70
N VAL A 145 25.65 2.53 31.76
CA VAL A 145 26.55 1.39 32.03
C VAL A 145 27.89 1.88 32.59
N ARG A 146 28.46 2.95 32.03
CA ARG A 146 29.70 3.55 32.54
C ARG A 146 29.55 4.05 33.97
N ARG A 147 28.48 4.78 34.29
CA ARG A 147 28.21 5.24 35.66
C ARG A 147 28.03 4.07 36.62
N MET A 148 27.34 3.01 36.22
CA MET A 148 27.18 1.80 37.02
C MET A 148 28.53 1.15 37.37
N ILE A 149 29.49 1.16 36.43
CA ILE A 149 30.86 0.67 36.69
C ILE A 149 31.57 1.61 37.69
N GLU A 150 31.48 2.93 37.49
CA GLU A 150 32.13 3.93 38.35
C GLU A 150 31.59 3.91 39.79
N THR A 151 30.31 3.62 39.99
CA THR A 151 29.66 3.55 41.31
C THR A 151 29.75 2.16 41.97
N GLY A 152 30.32 1.17 41.29
CA GLY A 152 30.48 -0.18 41.82
C GLY A 152 29.19 -1.00 41.86
N ALA A 153 28.28 -0.76 40.91
CA ALA A 153 27.04 -1.55 40.78
C ALA A 153 27.36 -3.05 40.60
N PRO A 154 26.50 -3.96 41.11
CA PRO A 154 26.67 -5.40 40.94
C PRO A 154 26.86 -5.80 39.47
N SER A 155 27.78 -6.73 39.20
CA SER A 155 28.11 -7.18 37.84
C SER A 155 26.91 -7.73 37.06
N VAL A 156 25.93 -8.35 37.76
CA VAL A 156 24.67 -8.83 37.17
C VAL A 156 23.86 -7.66 36.60
N GLN A 157 23.82 -6.54 37.31
CA GLN A 157 23.07 -5.35 36.92
C GLN A 157 23.70 -4.68 35.69
N ILE A 158 25.03 -4.57 35.69
CA ILE A 158 25.82 -4.08 34.54
C ILE A 158 25.56 -4.98 33.33
N TYR A 159 25.63 -6.30 33.50
CA TYR A 159 25.35 -7.26 32.42
C TYR A 159 23.95 -7.08 31.83
N VAL A 160 22.93 -6.95 32.68
CA VAL A 160 21.54 -6.75 32.26
C VAL A 160 21.38 -5.43 31.50
N ALA A 161 21.97 -4.34 31.99
CA ALA A 161 21.95 -3.04 31.32
C ALA A 161 22.65 -3.09 29.95
N SER A 162 23.84 -3.69 29.85
CA SER A 162 24.54 -3.86 28.57
C SER A 162 23.75 -4.68 27.56
N ARG A 163 22.91 -5.62 28.02
CA ARG A 163 22.08 -6.46 27.15
C ARG A 163 20.89 -5.71 26.55
N GLN A 164 20.47 -4.59 27.14
CA GLN A 164 19.38 -3.75 26.62
C GLN A 164 19.71 -3.16 25.25
N LEU A 165 20.98 -2.79 25.01
CA LEU A 165 21.45 -2.30 23.71
C LEU A 165 21.19 -3.33 22.59
N VAL A 166 21.44 -4.61 22.88
CA VAL A 166 21.21 -5.70 21.91
C VAL A 166 19.71 -5.87 21.62
N LEU A 167 18.84 -5.65 22.61
CA LEU A 167 17.39 -5.69 22.40
C LEU A 167 16.92 -4.52 21.53
N ALA A 168 17.44 -3.31 21.76
CA ALA A 168 17.14 -2.14 20.94
C ALA A 168 17.53 -2.36 19.46
N ASP A 169 18.72 -2.92 19.21
CA ASP A 169 19.16 -3.27 17.84
C ASP A 169 18.30 -4.36 17.19
N ARG A 170 17.85 -5.34 17.97
CA ARG A 170 16.91 -6.36 17.49
C ARG A 170 15.57 -5.75 17.16
N MET A 171 15.03 -4.91 18.03
CA MET A 171 13.78 -4.18 17.78
C MET A 171 13.87 -3.37 16.49
N LEU A 172 14.99 -2.67 16.24
CA LEU A 172 15.20 -1.91 15.01
C LEU A 172 15.14 -2.79 13.76
N ARG A 173 15.83 -3.94 13.79
CA ARG A 173 15.74 -4.91 12.69
C ARG A 173 14.32 -5.43 12.49
N ARG A 174 13.58 -5.73 13.58
CA ARG A 174 12.18 -6.18 13.50
C ARG A 174 11.26 -5.12 12.93
N VAL A 175 11.46 -3.85 13.28
CA VAL A 175 10.74 -2.74 12.67
C VAL A 175 11.01 -2.71 11.17
N GLY A 176 12.26 -2.88 10.73
CA GLY A 176 12.59 -3.03 9.31
C GLY A 176 11.86 -4.20 8.62
N ASP A 177 11.82 -5.36 9.26
CA ASP A 177 11.10 -6.55 8.75
C ASP A 177 9.57 -6.31 8.66
N ILE A 178 8.98 -5.61 9.64
CA ILE A 178 7.56 -5.20 9.63
C ILE A 178 7.32 -4.24 8.47
N MET A 179 8.20 -3.25 8.31
CA MET A 179 8.15 -2.24 7.24
C MET A 179 8.41 -2.82 5.85
N ALA A 180 9.08 -3.96 5.74
CA ALA A 180 9.20 -4.68 4.46
C ALA A 180 7.90 -5.40 4.06
N GLY A 181 7.00 -5.65 5.02
CA GLY A 181 5.72 -6.30 4.76
C GLY A 181 5.83 -7.78 4.40
N GLY A 182 4.72 -8.33 3.89
CA GLY A 182 4.65 -9.70 3.40
C GLY A 182 4.50 -10.76 4.49
N THR A 183 4.76 -12.02 4.14
CA THR A 183 4.47 -13.19 5.01
C THR A 183 5.26 -13.18 6.32
N GLY A 184 6.41 -12.52 6.35
CA GLY A 184 7.26 -12.37 7.53
C GLY A 184 6.82 -11.26 8.50
N ALA A 185 6.03 -10.29 8.04
CA ALA A 185 5.74 -9.07 8.82
C ALA A 185 5.02 -9.37 10.14
N ILE A 186 4.06 -10.30 10.14
CA ILE A 186 3.34 -10.71 11.36
C ILE A 186 4.30 -11.35 12.38
N THR A 187 5.19 -12.24 11.90
CA THR A 187 6.17 -12.89 12.77
C THR A 187 7.18 -11.87 13.34
N ALA A 188 7.56 -10.88 12.53
CA ALA A 188 8.41 -9.78 12.96
C ALA A 188 7.73 -8.89 14.00
N ALA A 189 6.44 -8.59 13.82
CA ALA A 189 5.62 -7.83 14.78
C ALA A 189 5.53 -8.55 16.13
N ASP A 190 5.28 -9.87 16.14
CA ASP A 190 5.26 -10.66 17.36
C ASP A 190 6.63 -10.67 18.07
N ALA A 191 7.72 -10.77 17.29
CA ALA A 191 9.07 -10.73 17.83
C ALA A 191 9.43 -9.35 18.40
N PHE A 192 9.06 -8.28 17.69
CA PHE A 192 9.20 -6.90 18.17
C PHE A 192 8.46 -6.70 19.49
N SER A 193 7.20 -7.14 19.58
CA SER A 193 6.40 -7.02 20.81
C SER A 193 7.06 -7.71 22.00
N ARG A 194 7.62 -8.91 21.81
CA ARG A 194 8.37 -9.60 22.88
C ARG A 194 9.64 -8.84 23.28
N ASP A 195 10.42 -8.37 22.31
CA ASP A 195 11.65 -7.63 22.58
C ASP A 195 11.36 -6.28 23.28
N ALA A 196 10.30 -5.58 22.87
CA ALA A 196 9.82 -4.33 23.48
C ALA A 196 9.36 -4.51 24.92
N ASN A 197 8.56 -5.55 25.19
CA ASN A 197 8.10 -5.85 26.55
C ASN A 197 9.26 -6.23 27.48
N LEU A 198 10.25 -6.98 26.97
CA LEU A 198 11.46 -7.30 27.74
C LEU A 198 12.32 -6.05 27.98
N PHE A 199 12.42 -5.17 26.98
CA PHE A 199 13.14 -3.91 27.11
C PHE A 199 12.52 -3.04 28.21
N ASP A 200 11.22 -2.79 28.15
CA ASP A 200 10.48 -1.99 29.14
C ASP A 200 10.60 -2.59 30.55
N ARG A 201 10.40 -3.90 30.70
CA ARG A 201 10.52 -4.56 32.02
C ARG A 201 11.90 -4.37 32.64
N VAL A 202 12.96 -4.54 31.85
CA VAL A 202 14.32 -4.36 32.36
C VAL A 202 14.61 -2.89 32.65
N LEU A 203 14.18 -1.97 31.81
CA LEU A 203 14.33 -0.54 32.05
C LEU A 203 13.64 -0.14 33.36
N GLN A 204 12.40 -0.59 33.59
CA GLN A 204 11.69 -0.36 34.84
C GLN A 204 12.39 -1.03 36.02
N GLY A 205 12.93 -2.23 35.85
CA GLY A 205 13.73 -2.91 36.88
C GLY A 205 15.03 -2.15 37.21
N LEU A 206 15.68 -1.52 36.23
CA LEU A 206 16.85 -0.67 36.46
C LEU A 206 16.47 0.62 37.21
N ILE A 207 15.32 1.22 36.90
CA ILE A 207 14.86 2.46 37.55
C ILE A 207 14.34 2.20 38.98
N ASN A 208 13.49 1.19 39.15
CA ASN A 208 12.72 0.97 40.38
C ASN A 208 13.20 -0.23 41.21
N GLY A 209 14.07 -1.08 40.66
CA GLY A 209 14.37 -2.42 41.18
C GLY A 209 13.37 -3.48 40.69
N ASP A 210 13.86 -4.69 40.43
CA ASP A 210 13.05 -5.89 40.12
C ASP A 210 13.71 -7.12 40.77
N GLU A 211 13.10 -7.62 41.85
CA GLU A 211 13.57 -8.81 42.59
C GLU A 211 13.51 -10.08 41.73
N GLY A 212 12.55 -10.19 40.81
CA GLY A 212 12.42 -11.32 39.89
C GLY A 212 13.51 -11.36 38.82
N LEU A 213 14.16 -10.21 38.55
CA LEU A 213 15.30 -10.09 37.65
C LEU A 213 16.65 -9.92 38.40
N ASN A 214 16.64 -9.92 39.74
CA ASN A 214 17.80 -9.60 40.58
C ASN A 214 18.43 -8.24 40.27
N ILE A 215 17.60 -7.22 40.02
CA ILE A 215 18.02 -5.84 39.71
C ILE A 215 17.65 -4.94 40.90
N ALA A 216 18.61 -4.17 41.43
CA ALA A 216 18.32 -3.13 42.40
C ALA A 216 17.90 -1.81 41.70
N ALA A 217 17.25 -0.88 42.40
CA ALA A 217 17.03 0.45 41.83
C ALA A 217 18.36 1.19 41.65
N ILE A 218 18.61 1.74 40.46
CA ILE A 218 19.70 2.70 40.24
C ILE A 218 19.31 3.99 41.00
N ARG A 219 20.14 4.39 41.96
CA ARG A 219 20.01 5.66 42.69
C ARG A 219 21.04 6.66 42.20
#